data_AF-A0A645JCP7-F1
#
_entry.id   AF-A0A645JCP7-F1
#
_cell.length_a   1.000
_cell.length_b   1.000
_cell.length_c   1.000
_cell.angle_alpha   90.00
_cell.angle_beta   90.00
_cell.angle_gamma   90.00
#
_symmetry.space_group_name_H-M   'P 1'
#
loop_
_entity.id
_entity.type
_entity.pdbx_description
1 polymer ?
#
loop_
_entity_poly.entity_id
_entity_poly.type
_entity_poly.pdbx_seq_one_letter_code
_entity_poly.pdbx_strand_id
1 'polypeptide(L)'
;MGGGDSRLVLFPHAVLGADYNSERTASGKQSSVGAGVGVSMRFWFREDRDHAPRSYLDLSLQYRARLAGDDRGKGVFLRAALVF
;
A
#
# COMPACT_ATOMS: atom_id res chain seq x y z
N MET A 1 -30.34 9.47 -20.39
CA MET A 1 -29.25 10.31 -19.85
C MET A 1 -28.45 9.44 -18.89
N GLY A 2 -27.26 9.00 -19.31
CA GLY A 2 -26.42 8.09 -18.54
C GLY A 2 -25.55 8.86 -17.55
N GLY A 3 -25.77 8.65 -16.26
CA GLY A 3 -24.85 9.12 -15.23
C GLY A 3 -23.55 8.34 -15.35
N GLY A 4 -22.42 9.04 -15.45
CA GLY A 4 -21.11 8.41 -15.31
C GLY A 4 -20.96 8.00 -13.85
N ASP A 5 -21.11 6.71 -13.57
CA ASP A 5 -20.95 6.18 -12.22
C ASP A 5 -19.46 6.26 -11.84
N SER A 6 -19.14 7.16 -10.91
CA SER A 6 -17.83 7.22 -10.28
C SER A 6 -17.73 6.08 -9.28
N ARG A 7 -16.85 5.11 -9.52
CA ARG A 7 -16.65 3.96 -8.62
C ARG A 7 -15.44 4.20 -7.72
N LEU A 8 -15.68 4.18 -6.41
CA LEU A 8 -14.64 4.17 -5.38
C LEU A 8 -14.62 2.78 -4.73
N VAL A 9 -13.46 2.15 -4.67
CA VAL A 9 -13.29 0.88 -3.96
C VAL A 9 -12.19 1.01 -2.92
N LEU A 10 -12.51 0.59 -1.68
CA LEU A 10 -11.56 0.53 -0.57
C LEU A 10 -11.26 -0.94 -0.23
N PHE A 11 -9.99 -1.24 -0.02
CA PHE A 11 -9.49 -2.56 0.36
C PHE A 11 -8.58 -2.41 1.57
N PRO A 12 -9.05 -2.71 2.79
CA PRO A 12 -8.18 -2.85 3.94
C PRO A 12 -7.38 -4.16 3.83
N HIS A 13 -6.09 -4.11 4.16
CA HIS A 13 -5.22 -5.29 4.15
C HIS A 13 -4.21 -5.26 5.31
N ALA A 14 -3.78 -6.44 5.75
CA ALA A 14 -2.69 -6.58 6.71
C ALA A 14 -1.38 -6.88 5.98
N VAL A 15 -0.26 -6.45 6.55
CA VAL A 15 1.07 -6.59 5.96
C VAL A 15 2.02 -7.13 7.02
N LEU A 16 2.78 -8.16 6.68
CA LEU A 16 3.85 -8.69 7.52
C LEU A 16 5.15 -8.59 6.73
N GLY A 17 6.21 -8.14 7.37
CA GLY A 17 7.54 -8.03 6.77
C GLY A 17 8.60 -8.50 7.75
N ALA A 18 9.48 -9.39 7.29
CA ALA A 18 10.66 -9.79 8.02
C ALA A 18 11.87 -9.55 7.14
N ASP A 19 12.84 -8.83 7.68
CA ASP A 19 14.11 -8.52 7.04
C ASP A 19 15.22 -9.16 7.88
N TYR A 20 16.14 -9.85 7.20
CA TYR A 20 17.28 -10.48 7.84
C TYR A 20 18.54 -10.01 7.11
N ASN A 21 19.43 -9.35 7.86
CA ASN A 21 20.69 -8.89 7.32
C ASN A 21 21.84 -9.69 7.93
N SER A 22 22.65 -10.29 7.07
CA SER A 22 23.85 -11.06 7.44
C SER A 22 24.96 -10.16 7.99
N GLU A 23 24.95 -8.87 7.67
CA GLU A 23 25.88 -7.88 8.19
C GLU A 23 25.47 -7.40 9.59
N ARG A 24 26.45 -7.30 10.50
CA ARG A 24 26.24 -6.80 11.86
C ARG A 24 25.76 -5.35 11.79
N THR A 25 24.44 -5.16 11.89
CA THR A 25 23.84 -3.82 11.93
C THR A 25 24.27 -3.10 13.20
N ALA A 26 24.37 -1.76 13.16
CA ALA A 26 24.87 -0.91 14.26
C ALA A 26 24.18 -1.15 15.62
N SER A 27 22.94 -1.67 15.64
CA SER A 27 22.19 -2.04 16.86
C SER A 27 22.50 -3.45 17.41
N GLY A 28 23.39 -4.23 16.78
CA GLY A 28 23.73 -5.60 17.21
C GLY A 28 22.65 -6.66 16.95
N LYS A 29 21.53 -6.31 16.32
CA LYS A 29 20.42 -7.21 15.99
C LYS A 29 20.42 -7.51 14.48
N GLN A 30 20.43 -8.79 14.11
CA GLN A 30 20.53 -9.27 12.71
C GLN A 30 19.18 -9.41 12.01
N SER A 31 18.08 -9.38 12.76
CA SER A 31 16.73 -9.56 12.24
C SER A 31 15.85 -8.37 12.63
N SER A 32 15.02 -7.92 11.70
CA SER A 32 13.95 -6.95 11.93
C SER A 32 12.64 -7.55 11.46
N VAL A 33 11.65 -7.59 12.35
CA VAL A 33 10.30 -8.08 12.06
C VAL A 33 9.33 -6.92 12.30
N GLY A 34 8.49 -6.64 11.31
CA GLY A 34 7.46 -5.64 11.38
C GLY A 34 6.11 -6.19 10.92
N ALA A 35 5.05 -5.76 11.59
CA ALA A 35 3.68 -5.99 11.15
C ALA A 35 2.99 -4.66 10.95
N GLY A 36 2.05 -4.64 10.03
CA GLY A 36 1.41 -3.43 9.59
C GLY A 36 0.01 -3.69 9.06
N VAL A 37 -0.68 -2.59 8.86
CA VAL A 37 -1.97 -2.55 8.20
C VAL A 37 -1.89 -1.52 7.10
N GLY A 38 -2.63 -1.76 6.04
CA GLY A 38 -2.74 -0.85 4.92
C GLY A 38 -4.18 -0.73 4.48
N VAL A 39 -4.41 0.33 3.72
CA VAL A 39 -5.64 0.56 3.00
C VAL A 39 -5.27 0.96 1.59
N SER A 40 -5.89 0.29 0.63
CA SER A 40 -5.80 0.61 -0.78
C SER A 40 -7.13 1.19 -1.24
N MET A 41 -7.08 2.31 -1.93
CA MET A 41 -8.20 3.06 -2.46
C MET A 41 -8.03 3.16 -3.97
N ARG A 42 -9.03 2.73 -4.73
CA ARG A 42 -9.05 2.88 -6.18
C ARG A 42 -10.25 3.72 -6.61
N PHE A 43 -9.96 4.84 -7.27
CA PHE A 43 -10.94 5.75 -7.82
C PHE A 43 -10.97 5.67 -9.35
N TRP A 44 -12.15 5.47 -9.92
CA TRP A 44 -12.39 5.44 -11.37
C TRP A 44 -13.07 6.75 -11.80
N PHE A 45 -12.42 7.52 -12.68
CA PHE A 45 -12.90 8.87 -13.06
C PHE A 45 -13.81 8.89 -14.29
N ARG A 46 -13.79 7.85 -15.14
CA ARG A 46 -14.53 7.83 -16.40
C ARG A 46 -14.94 6.40 -16.78
N GLU A 47 -16.13 5.99 -16.33
CA GLU A 47 -16.83 4.82 -16.86
C GLU A 47 -17.89 5.32 -17.86
N ASP A 48 -17.53 5.39 -19.14
CA ASP A 48 -18.47 5.69 -20.23
C ASP A 48 -19.11 4.36 -20.69
N ARG A 49 -20.44 4.33 -20.86
CA ARG A 49 -21.25 3.12 -21.10
C ARG A 49 -20.87 2.27 -22.32
N ASP A 50 -20.00 2.77 -23.21
CA ASP A 50 -19.53 2.12 -24.44
C ASP A 50 -17.99 2.02 -24.56
N HIS A 51 -17.23 2.45 -23.54
CA HIS A 51 -15.76 2.45 -23.60
C HIS A 51 -15.15 1.80 -22.36
N ALA A 52 -14.23 0.85 -22.59
CA ALA A 52 -13.48 0.16 -21.55
C ALA A 52 -12.87 1.15 -20.55
N PRO A 53 -12.91 0.85 -19.23
CA PRO A 53 -12.47 1.76 -18.18
C PRO A 53 -10.96 2.04 -18.31
N ARG A 54 -10.60 3.20 -18.86
CA ARG A 54 -9.20 3.52 -19.23
C ARG A 54 -8.39 4.19 -18.13
N SER A 55 -9.02 4.95 -17.23
CA SER A 55 -8.27 5.77 -16.27
C SER A 55 -8.69 5.57 -14.81
N TYR A 56 -7.75 5.16 -13.97
CA TYR A 56 -7.94 5.00 -12.53
C TYR A 56 -6.77 5.55 -11.72
N LEU A 57 -7.07 6.06 -10.53
CA LEU A 57 -6.09 6.41 -9.52
C LEU A 57 -6.12 5.36 -8.43
N ASP A 58 -4.99 4.71 -8.20
CA ASP A 58 -4.76 3.76 -7.12
C ASP A 58 -3.89 4.44 -6.06
N LEU A 59 -4.43 4.61 -4.86
CA LEU A 59 -3.75 5.16 -3.70
C LEU A 59 -3.70 4.09 -2.62
N SER A 60 -2.51 3.69 -2.20
CA SER A 60 -2.32 2.70 -1.14
C SER A 60 -1.48 3.29 -0.03
N LEU A 61 -2.03 3.34 1.17
CA LEU A 61 -1.33 3.75 2.38
C LEU A 61 -1.09 2.53 3.25
N GLN A 62 0.15 2.27 3.64
CA GLN A 62 0.51 1.15 4.50
C GLN A 62 1.33 1.67 5.67
N TYR A 63 0.89 1.34 6.87
CA TYR A 63 1.62 1.61 8.08
C TYR A 63 2.21 0.29 8.60
N ARG A 64 3.52 0.23 8.76
CA ARG A 64 4.22 -0.90 9.38
C ARG A 64 4.82 -0.45 10.70
N ALA A 65 4.50 -1.16 11.77
CA ALA A 65 5.14 -1.02 13.06
C ALA A 65 6.22 -2.10 13.22
N ARG A 66 7.32 -1.73 13.91
CA ARG A 66 8.33 -2.71 14.34
C ARG A 66 7.72 -3.58 15.44
N LEU A 67 7.79 -4.89 15.28
CA LEU A 67 7.40 -5.85 16.32
C LEU A 67 8.62 -6.34 17.09
N ALA A 68 9.72 -6.65 16.40
CA ALA A 68 10.95 -7.14 17.00
C ALA A 68 12.17 -6.72 16.16
N GLY A 69 13.33 -6.58 16.80
CA GLY A 69 14.58 -6.23 16.10
C GLY A 69 14.90 -4.74 16.07
N ASP A 70 15.48 -4.27 14.96
CA ASP A 70 15.99 -2.91 14.78
C ASP A 70 14.92 -1.92 14.31
N ASP A 71 15.17 -0.61 14.45
CA ASP A 71 14.26 0.50 14.14
C ASP A 71 13.85 0.61 12.65
N ARG A 72 14.45 -0.21 11.78
CA ARG A 72 14.15 -0.28 10.34
C ARG A 72 12.84 -1.00 10.02
N GLY A 73 12.29 -1.78 10.96
CA GLY A 73 11.05 -2.55 10.76
C GLY A 73 9.77 -1.72 10.78
N LYS A 74 9.86 -0.41 11.01
CA LYS A 74 8.72 0.52 11.04
C LYS A 74 8.77 1.53 9.89
N GLY A 75 7.63 1.91 9.35
CA GLY A 75 7.55 2.90 8.28
C GLY A 75 6.12 3.18 7.82
N VAL A 76 5.93 4.35 7.22
CA VAL A 76 4.71 4.71 6.48
C VAL A 76 5.06 4.63 5.00
N PHE A 77 4.31 3.83 4.25
CA PHE A 77 4.47 3.67 2.81
C PHE A 77 3.23 4.21 2.13
N LEU A 78 3.41 5.24 1.33
CA LEU A 78 2.38 5.75 0.44
C LEU A 78 2.74 5.36 -0.99
N ARG A 79 1.79 4.74 -1.70
CA ARG A 79 1.89 4.44 -3.12
C ARG A 79 0.75 5.16 -3.83
N ALA A 80 1.08 5.92 -4.86
CA ALA A 80 0.11 6.51 -5.78
C ALA A 80 0.45 6.03 -7.18
N ALA A 81 -0.52 5.45 -7.88
CA ALA A 81 -0.40 5.08 -9.28
C ALA A 81 -1.57 5.66 -10.04
N LEU A 82 -1.27 6.49 -11.04
CA LEU A 82 -2.25 7.00 -11.99
C LEU A 82 -2.10 6.21 -13.29
N VAL A 83 -3.18 5.59 -13.72
CA VAL A 83 -3.27 4.89 -15.00
C VAL A 83 -4.25 5.65 -15.87
N PHE A 84 -3.89 5.88 -17.14
CA PHE A 84 -4.64 6.70 -18.10
C PHE A 84 -4.78 6.03 -19.46
#